data_AF-A0AAE6Z2J3-F1
#
_entry.id   AF-A0AAE6Z2J3-F1
#
_cell.length_a   1.000
_cell.length_b   1.000
_cell.length_c   1.000
_cell.angle_alpha   90.00
_cell.angle_beta   90.00
_cell.angle_gamma   90.00
#
_symmetry.space_group_name_H-M   'P 1'
#
loop_
_entity.id
_entity.type
_entity.pdbx_description
1 polymer ?
#
loop_
_entity_poly.entity_id
_entity_poly.type
_entity_poly.pdbx_seq_one_letter_code
_entity_poly.pdbx_strand_id
1 'polypeptide(L)'
;MKYVELPTQGKIRFVPDSNYSPSNPLPRGPNNGYLDKFGNEWVKGPSRTAGQAFEWDVQLSPKGKAQLGWATRDGSHLNVSLDGKITHK
;
A
#
# COMPACT_ATOMS: atom_id res chain seq x y z
N MET A 1 -6.05 -9.59 -6.39
CA MET A 1 -6.17 -8.43 -5.48
C MET A 1 -7.06 -8.74 -4.28
N LYS A 2 -8.31 -9.18 -4.45
CA LYS A 2 -9.17 -9.62 -3.32
C LYS A 2 -8.51 -10.68 -2.44
N TYR A 3 -7.76 -11.62 -3.02
CA TYR A 3 -7.10 -12.73 -2.32
C TYR A 3 -6.03 -12.31 -1.31
N VAL A 4 -5.50 -11.09 -1.43
CA VAL A 4 -4.42 -10.57 -0.58
C VAL A 4 -4.85 -9.31 0.17
N GLU A 5 -6.12 -8.91 0.06
CA GLU A 5 -6.73 -7.77 0.75
C GLU A 5 -6.04 -6.41 0.48
N LEU A 6 -5.58 -6.21 -0.77
CA LEU A 6 -5.12 -4.89 -1.22
C LEU A 6 -6.32 -3.95 -1.41
N PRO A 7 -6.32 -2.74 -0.81
CA PRO A 7 -7.43 -1.80 -0.93
C PRO A 7 -7.52 -1.28 -2.36
N THR A 8 -8.64 -1.52 -3.01
CA THR A 8 -8.94 -1.01 -4.37
C THR A 8 -9.90 0.18 -4.34
N GLN A 9 -10.35 0.55 -3.14
CA GLN A 9 -11.26 1.65 -2.85
C GLN A 9 -10.67 2.51 -1.72
N GLY A 10 -11.30 3.64 -1.42
CA GLY A 10 -10.83 4.58 -0.39
C GLY A 10 -9.91 5.69 -0.94
N LYS A 11 -9.39 6.52 -0.03
CA LYS A 11 -8.55 7.68 -0.38
C LYS A 11 -7.17 7.23 -0.87
N ILE A 12 -6.62 6.18 -0.27
CA ILE A 12 -5.36 5.56 -0.66
C ILE A 12 -5.67 4.15 -1.14
N ARG A 13 -5.25 3.82 -2.36
CA ARG A 13 -5.56 2.55 -3.01
C ARG A 13 -4.34 1.97 -3.68
N PHE A 14 -4.25 0.65 -3.69
CA PHE A 14 -3.30 -0.06 -4.52
C PHE A 14 -3.72 0.07 -5.99
N VAL A 15 -2.78 0.47 -6.84
CA VAL A 15 -3.01 0.55 -8.28
C VAL A 15 -1.95 -0.30 -8.98
N PRO A 16 -2.32 -1.41 -9.62
CA PRO A 16 -1.36 -2.21 -10.38
C PRO A 16 -0.79 -1.41 -11.55
N ASP A 17 0.31 -1.88 -12.12
CA ASP A 17 0.75 -1.38 -13.42
C ASP A 17 -0.36 -1.53 -14.47
N SER A 18 -0.41 -0.58 -15.40
CA SER A 18 -1.29 -0.57 -16.56
C SER A 18 -1.25 -1.85 -17.40
N ASN A 19 -0.12 -2.53 -17.44
CA ASN A 19 0.09 -3.78 -18.18
C ASN A 19 -0.06 -5.04 -17.30
N TYR A 20 -0.52 -4.91 -16.06
CA TYR A 20 -0.76 -6.05 -15.17
C TYR A 20 -1.89 -6.94 -15.69
N SER A 21 -1.59 -8.24 -15.81
CA SER A 21 -2.58 -9.28 -16.03
C SER A 21 -2.86 -10.04 -14.73
N PRO A 22 -4.13 -10.30 -14.37
CA PRO A 22 -4.49 -11.15 -13.23
C PRO A 22 -3.91 -12.57 -13.29
N SER A 23 -3.50 -13.05 -14.47
CA SER A 23 -2.82 -14.34 -14.64
C SER A 23 -1.38 -14.35 -14.12
N ASN A 24 -0.78 -13.18 -13.91
CA ASN A 24 0.58 -13.04 -13.42
C ASN A 24 0.59 -12.66 -11.93
N PRO A 25 1.56 -13.14 -11.15
CA PRO A 25 1.74 -12.66 -9.80
C PRO A 25 2.03 -11.15 -9.81
N LEU A 26 1.55 -10.44 -8.79
CA LEU A 26 1.91 -9.04 -8.60
C LEU A 26 3.42 -8.94 -8.33
N PRO A 27 4.11 -7.95 -8.92
CA PRO A 27 5.53 -7.73 -8.66
C PRO A 27 5.77 -7.47 -7.17
N ARG A 28 6.93 -7.93 -6.70
CA ARG A 28 7.34 -7.82 -5.30
C ARG A 28 8.58 -6.96 -5.17
N GLY A 29 8.63 -6.16 -4.11
CA GLY A 29 9.79 -5.35 -3.78
C GLY A 29 10.79 -6.06 -2.87
N PRO A 30 11.86 -5.36 -2.45
CA PRO A 30 12.91 -5.91 -1.61
C PRO A 30 12.44 -6.34 -0.21
N ASN A 31 11.35 -5.75 0.31
CA ASN A 31 10.75 -6.15 1.58
C ASN A 31 9.71 -7.28 1.41
N ASN A 32 9.66 -7.91 0.23
CA ASN A 32 8.64 -8.87 -0.13
C ASN A 32 7.22 -8.31 0.09
N GLY A 33 7.01 -7.03 -0.21
CA GLY A 33 5.70 -6.38 -0.33
C GLY A 33 5.25 -6.31 -1.79
N TYR A 34 4.01 -5.88 -2.05
CA TYR A 34 3.49 -5.74 -3.43
C TYR A 34 3.82 -4.35 -4.00
N LEU A 35 4.35 -4.31 -5.22
CA LEU A 35 4.65 -3.04 -5.89
C LEU A 35 3.43 -2.52 -6.65
N ASP A 36 3.09 -1.25 -6.41
CA ASP A 36 2.11 -0.52 -7.20
C ASP A 36 2.76 0.17 -8.43
N LYS A 37 1.95 0.75 -9.31
CA LYS A 37 2.42 1.44 -10.53
C LYS A 37 3.29 2.67 -10.28
N PHE A 38 3.34 3.15 -9.04
CA PHE A 38 4.16 4.28 -8.62
C PHE A 38 5.48 3.82 -7.99
N GLY A 39 5.66 2.50 -7.86
CA GLY A 39 6.81 1.87 -7.23
C GLY A 39 6.75 1.87 -5.70
N ASN A 40 5.60 2.18 -5.10
CA ASN A 40 5.45 2.02 -3.65
C ASN A 40 5.31 0.54 -3.32
N GLU A 41 5.94 0.11 -2.23
CA GLU A 41 5.89 -1.26 -1.78
C GLU A 41 4.91 -1.41 -0.61
N TRP A 42 3.88 -2.22 -0.82
CA TRP A 42 2.84 -2.50 0.15
C TRP A 42 3.25 -3.72 0.98
N VAL A 43 3.75 -3.49 2.20
CA VAL A 43 4.20 -4.52 3.14
C VAL A 43 3.10 -4.79 4.16
N LYS A 44 2.85 -6.06 4.49
CA LYS A 44 1.88 -6.41 5.53
C LYS A 44 2.46 -6.05 6.90
N GLY A 45 1.83 -5.11 7.60
CA GLY A 45 2.19 -4.68 8.95
C GLY A 45 1.22 -5.18 10.02
N PRO A 46 1.47 -4.89 11.30
CA PRO A 46 0.52 -5.18 12.37
C PRO A 46 -0.74 -4.32 12.23
N SER A 47 -1.90 -4.84 12.68
CA SER A 47 -3.13 -4.04 12.73
C SER A 47 -3.18 -3.13 13.95
N ARG A 48 -3.61 -1.89 13.75
CA ARG A 48 -4.08 -0.98 14.82
C ARG A 48 -5.54 -0.58 14.60
N THR A 49 -6.13 -1.03 13.50
CA THR A 49 -7.50 -0.74 13.09
C THR A 49 -8.43 -1.83 13.63
N ALA A 50 -9.37 -1.44 14.50
CA ALA A 50 -10.31 -2.37 15.11
C ALA A 50 -11.11 -3.14 14.05
N GLY A 51 -11.14 -4.47 14.18
CA GLY A 51 -11.84 -5.36 13.25
C GLY A 51 -11.11 -5.68 11.95
N GLN A 52 -9.89 -5.18 11.74
CA GLN A 52 -9.04 -5.55 10.59
C GLN A 52 -7.86 -6.39 11.05
N ALA A 53 -7.51 -7.43 10.28
CA ALA A 53 -6.46 -8.39 10.65
C ALA A 53 -5.05 -7.80 10.56
N PHE A 54 -4.85 -6.81 9.68
CA PHE A 54 -3.57 -6.14 9.47
C PHE A 54 -3.78 -4.75 8.84
N GLU A 55 -2.70 -3.98 8.76
CA GLU A 55 -2.60 -2.75 7.96
C GLU A 55 -1.49 -2.91 6.92
N TRP A 56 -1.61 -2.20 5.81
CA TRP A 56 -0.52 -2.06 4.87
C TRP A 56 0.43 -0.98 5.33
N ASP A 57 1.68 -1.35 5.57
CA ASP A 57 2.79 -0.43 5.72
C ASP A 57 3.37 -0.12 4.34
N VAL A 58 2.94 1.00 3.75
CA VAL A 58 3.27 1.38 2.38
C VAL A 58 4.59 2.16 2.39
N GLN A 59 5.66 1.50 1.95
CA GLN A 59 6.98 2.11 1.76
C GLN A 59 6.95 2.98 0.50
N LEU A 60 7.16 4.29 0.65
CA LEU A 60 7.00 5.22 -0.47
C LEU A 60 8.24 5.27 -1.36
N SER A 61 8.02 5.16 -2.67
CA SER A 61 9.01 5.50 -3.68
C SER A 61 9.25 7.01 -3.73
N PRO A 62 10.27 7.52 -4.46
CA PRO A 62 10.42 8.96 -4.66
C PRO A 62 9.15 9.64 -5.21
N LYS A 63 8.43 8.96 -6.12
CA LYS A 63 7.15 9.45 -6.65
C LYS A 63 6.04 9.40 -5.60
N GLY A 64 6.00 8.33 -4.81
CA GLY A 64 5.08 8.21 -3.68
C GLY A 64 5.28 9.34 -2.67
N LYS A 65 6.53 9.66 -2.31
CA LYS A 65 6.86 10.76 -1.39
C LYS A 65 6.41 12.12 -1.93
N ALA A 66 6.59 12.38 -3.22
CA ALA A 66 6.11 13.61 -3.83
C ALA A 66 4.57 13.75 -3.81
N GLN A 67 3.83 12.64 -3.85
CA GLN A 67 2.36 12.64 -3.90
C GLN A 67 1.68 12.51 -2.53
N LEU A 68 2.28 11.74 -1.63
CA LEU A 68 1.72 11.29 -0.36
C LEU A 68 2.60 11.66 0.84
N GLY A 69 3.71 12.37 0.64
CA GLY A 69 4.60 12.79 1.74
C GLY A 69 3.87 13.56 2.84
N TRP A 70 2.87 14.37 2.46
CA TRP A 70 1.99 15.10 3.39
C TRP A 70 1.21 14.19 4.36
N ALA A 71 1.02 12.92 4.01
CA ALA A 71 0.29 11.93 4.79
C ALA A 71 1.21 11.05 5.66
N THR A 72 2.53 11.17 5.50
CA THR A 72 3.52 10.42 6.29
C THR A 72 3.90 11.20 7.54
N ARG A 73 4.33 10.50 8.59
CA ARG A 73 4.86 11.13 9.80
C ARG A 73 6.33 11.53 9.67
N ASP A 74 7.10 10.76 8.90
CA ASP A 74 8.56 10.84 8.80
C ASP A 74 9.06 11.07 7.35
N GLY A 75 8.16 11.20 6.38
CA GLY A 75 8.50 11.33 4.96
C GLY A 75 8.75 10.01 4.22
N SER A 76 8.64 8.84 4.88
CA SER A 76 9.13 7.58 4.32
C SER A 76 8.04 6.55 4.04
N HIS A 77 7.06 6.43 4.92
CA HIS A 77 6.03 5.39 4.83
C HIS A 77 4.65 5.83 5.35
N LEU A 78 3.63 5.04 5.01
CA LEU A 78 2.23 5.31 5.32
C LEU A 78 1.51 4.03 5.74
N ASN A 79 0.87 4.03 6.90
CA ASN A 79 -0.02 2.93 7.27
C ASN A 79 -1.41 3.14 6.66
N VAL A 80 -1.90 2.11 5.96
CA VAL A 80 -3.15 2.11 5.21
C VAL A 80 -3.99 0.91 5.62
N SER A 81 -5.23 1.15 6.02
CA SER A 81 -6.21 0.10 6.34
C SER A 81 -6.65 -0.68 5.09
N LEU A 82 -7.33 -1.81 5.29
CA LEU A 82 -7.85 -2.65 4.20
C LEU A 82 -8.96 -1.95 3.37
N ASP A 83 -9.53 -0.86 3.89
CA ASP A 83 -10.50 0.02 3.23
C ASP A 83 -9.88 1.34 2.72
N GLY A 84 -8.54 1.45 2.70
CA GLY A 84 -7.84 2.55 2.05
C GLY A 84 -7.82 3.87 2.83
N LYS A 85 -7.91 3.80 4.17
CA LYS A 85 -7.78 4.94 5.08
C LYS A 85 -6.38 4.98 5.67
N ILE A 86 -5.89 6.18 5.93
CA ILE A 86 -4.64 6.39 6.64
C ILE A 86 -4.89 6.14 8.13
N THR A 87 -4.07 5.31 8.78
CA THR A 87 -4.35 4.82 10.14
C THR A 87 -3.45 5.40 11.22
N HIS A 88 -2.31 6.00 10.85
CA HIS A 88 -1.46 6.72 11.80
C HIS A 88 -1.87 8.19 11.98
N LYS A 89 -1.46 8.77 13.10
CA LYS A 89 -1.66 10.18 13.46
C LYS A 89 -0.33 10.92 13.48
#